data_AF-A0A9X7VVZ7-F1
#
_entry.id   AF-A0A9X7VVZ7-F1
#
_cell.length_a   1.000
_cell.length_b   1.000
_cell.length_c   1.000
_cell.angle_alpha   90.00
_cell.angle_beta   90.00
_cell.angle_gamma   90.00
#
_symmetry.space_group_name_H-M   'P 1'
#
loop_
_entity.id
_entity.type
_entity.pdbx_description
1 polymer ?
#
loop_
_entity_poly.entity_id
_entity_poly.type
_entity_poly.pdbx_seq_one_letter_code
_entity_poly.pdbx_strand_id
1 'polypeptide(L)'
;MKRVLSTIAVLLIVTVFIAALYAMPKRISLSLTGVEYQLGHDRTEVHPISLVIRGRLHGAWTGQRTFVGTISIQGAHMPNPDNKHLLVIHFRPDGSGPMIYGYFRSGKPVTRAYGTMFASNNFNSFTIEEFSSHGRITGWNSRNGFMISAPAKTRVQALRISNLLMKNVLHGSRLH
;
A
#
# COMPACT_ATOMS: atom_id res chain seq x y z
N MET A 1 30.51 42.17 -4.10
CA MET A 1 29.45 42.10 -3.05
C MET A 1 28.04 42.04 -3.65
N LYS A 2 27.38 43.15 -4.04
CA LYS A 2 25.94 43.16 -4.43
C LYS A 2 25.47 41.99 -5.32
N ARG A 3 26.15 41.72 -6.46
CA ARG A 3 25.83 40.58 -7.34
C ARG A 3 25.83 39.21 -6.65
N VAL A 4 26.81 38.96 -5.77
CA VAL A 4 26.92 37.69 -5.00
C VAL A 4 25.76 37.54 -4.03
N LEU A 5 25.36 38.63 -3.37
CA LEU A 5 24.20 38.65 -2.48
C LEU A 5 22.90 38.32 -3.22
N SER A 6 22.73 38.85 -4.44
CA SER A 6 21.62 38.51 -5.33
C SER A 6 21.63 37.03 -5.74
N THR A 7 22.79 36.46 -6.10
CA THR A 7 22.91 35.03 -6.45
C THR A 7 22.53 34.14 -5.27
N ILE A 8 22.97 34.47 -4.05
CA ILE A 8 22.62 33.71 -2.84
C ILE A 8 21.10 33.79 -2.57
N ALA A 9 20.49 34.97 -2.69
CA ALA A 9 19.05 35.13 -2.50
C ALA A 9 18.23 34.32 -3.53
N VAL A 10 18.63 34.32 -4.81
CA VAL A 10 17.99 33.50 -5.85
C VAL A 10 18.15 32.01 -5.56
N LEU A 11 19.34 31.55 -5.16
CA LEU A 11 19.58 30.15 -4.81
C LEU A 11 18.74 29.70 -3.60
N LEU A 12 18.58 30.57 -2.60
CA LEU A 12 17.72 30.33 -1.44
C LEU A 12 16.24 30.18 -1.87
N ILE A 13 15.74 31.11 -2.69
CA ILE A 13 14.36 31.07 -3.21
C ILE A 13 14.11 29.79 -4.02
N VAL A 14 15.03 29.41 -4.91
CA VAL A 14 14.96 28.16 -5.68
C VAL A 14 14.95 26.95 -4.75
N THR A 15 15.79 26.93 -3.71
CA THR A 15 15.85 25.82 -2.75
C THR A 15 14.55 25.68 -1.95
N VAL A 16 13.99 26.78 -1.46
CA VAL A 16 12.69 26.80 -0.73
C VAL A 16 11.54 26.41 -1.65
N PHE A 17 11.52 26.90 -2.89
CA PHE A 17 10.51 26.53 -3.89
C PHE A 17 10.55 25.04 -4.23
N ILE A 18 11.75 24.49 -4.46
CA ILE A 18 11.94 23.05 -4.67
C ILE A 18 11.43 22.28 -3.44
N ALA A 19 11.83 22.68 -2.22
CA ALA A 19 11.45 22.06 -0.95
C ALA A 19 9.91 22.01 -0.72
N ALA A 20 9.14 22.97 -1.23
CA ALA A 20 7.69 22.97 -1.12
C ALA A 20 7.02 21.80 -1.87
N LEU A 21 7.60 21.33 -2.98
CA LEU A 21 7.00 20.34 -3.89
C LEU A 21 7.15 18.86 -3.41
N TYR A 22 7.98 18.64 -2.39
CA TYR A 22 8.55 17.35 -1.77
C TYR A 22 7.47 17.27 -0.57
N ALA A 23 7.14 18.39 0.10
CA ALA A 23 6.10 18.49 1.13
C ALA A 23 4.64 18.42 0.60
N MET A 24 4.38 18.83 -0.65
CA MET A 24 3.03 18.81 -1.23
C MET A 24 2.49 17.36 -1.40
N PRO A 25 1.27 17.04 -0.90
CA PRO A 25 0.73 15.69 -1.00
C PRO A 25 0.38 15.29 -2.43
N LYS A 26 0.97 14.20 -2.94
CA LYS A 26 0.67 13.66 -4.27
C LYS A 26 -0.75 13.08 -4.28
N ARG A 27 -1.62 13.55 -5.19
CA ARG A 27 -2.94 12.92 -5.40
C ARG A 27 -2.77 11.53 -6.04
N ILE A 28 -3.49 10.55 -5.53
CA ILE A 28 -3.55 9.18 -6.04
C ILE A 28 -4.98 8.89 -6.47
N SER A 29 -5.17 8.50 -7.74
CA SER A 29 -6.46 8.04 -8.27
C SER A 29 -6.15 7.03 -9.37
N LEU A 30 -6.26 5.74 -9.06
CA LEU A 30 -5.89 4.66 -9.97
C LEU A 30 -6.83 3.46 -9.82
N SER A 31 -6.95 2.69 -10.91
CA SER A 31 -7.72 1.45 -10.99
C SER A 31 -6.84 0.39 -11.63
N LEU A 32 -6.57 -0.72 -10.94
CA LEU A 32 -5.72 -1.81 -11.43
C LEU A 32 -6.45 -3.15 -11.33
N THR A 33 -6.30 -3.97 -12.37
CA THR A 33 -6.66 -5.40 -12.34
C THR A 33 -5.52 -6.20 -11.72
N GLY A 34 -5.82 -7.03 -10.73
CA GLY A 34 -4.87 -7.91 -10.05
C GLY A 34 -5.41 -9.34 -9.95
N VAL A 35 -4.73 -10.13 -9.13
CA VAL A 35 -5.26 -11.40 -8.63
C VAL A 35 -5.09 -11.51 -7.12
N GLU A 36 -6.08 -12.13 -6.48
CA GLU A 36 -5.97 -12.79 -5.18
C GLU A 36 -5.47 -14.23 -5.42
N TYR A 37 -4.59 -14.72 -4.55
CA TYR A 37 -3.99 -16.05 -4.65
C TYR A 37 -3.53 -16.55 -3.27
N GLN A 38 -3.46 -17.87 -3.08
CA GLN A 38 -2.90 -18.47 -1.87
C GLN A 38 -1.41 -18.83 -2.05
N LEU A 39 -0.63 -18.73 -0.99
CA LEU A 39 0.73 -19.28 -0.91
C LEU A 39 0.75 -20.82 -0.76
N GLY A 40 1.87 -21.43 -1.12
CA GLY A 40 2.09 -22.88 -1.10
C GLY A 40 2.32 -23.45 -2.50
N HIS A 41 3.20 -24.47 -2.60
CA HIS A 41 3.71 -24.99 -3.88
C HIS A 41 2.60 -25.49 -4.82
N ASP A 42 1.60 -26.20 -4.29
CA ASP A 42 0.56 -26.86 -5.09
C ASP A 42 -0.63 -25.94 -5.43
N ARG A 43 -0.56 -24.66 -5.04
CA ARG A 43 -1.59 -23.68 -5.37
C ARG A 43 -1.27 -23.03 -6.72
N THR A 44 -2.16 -23.23 -7.69
CA THR A 44 -2.10 -22.61 -9.03
C THR A 44 -3.25 -21.65 -9.29
N GLU A 45 -4.38 -21.85 -8.59
CA GLU A 45 -5.60 -21.05 -8.70
C GLU A 45 -5.38 -19.57 -8.31
N VAL A 46 -6.17 -18.71 -8.97
CA VAL A 46 -6.19 -17.27 -8.77
C VAL A 46 -7.61 -16.74 -8.93
N HIS A 47 -8.01 -15.79 -8.10
CA HIS A 47 -9.28 -15.07 -8.27
C HIS A 47 -8.99 -13.67 -8.85
N PRO A 48 -9.55 -13.31 -10.02
CA PRO A 48 -9.35 -11.98 -10.60
C PRO A 48 -9.95 -10.88 -9.73
N ILE A 49 -9.15 -9.88 -9.36
CA ILE A 49 -9.60 -8.75 -8.54
C ILE A 49 -9.48 -7.41 -9.27
N SER A 50 -10.32 -6.46 -8.88
CA SER A 50 -10.23 -5.06 -9.26
C SER A 50 -9.93 -4.22 -8.02
N LEU A 51 -8.85 -3.42 -8.06
CA LEU A 51 -8.54 -2.45 -7.02
C LEU A 51 -8.75 -1.02 -7.52
N VAL A 52 -9.51 -0.23 -6.76
CA VAL A 52 -9.60 1.23 -6.92
C VAL A 52 -8.99 1.91 -5.69
N ILE A 53 -7.92 2.69 -5.90
CA ILE A 53 -7.33 3.55 -4.87
C ILE A 53 -7.65 5.01 -5.19
N ARG A 54 -8.19 5.75 -4.22
CA ARG A 54 -8.41 7.21 -4.30
C ARG A 54 -7.95 7.87 -3.00
N GLY A 55 -7.06 8.85 -3.07
CA GLY A 55 -6.51 9.49 -1.86
C GLY A 55 -5.37 10.47 -2.13
N ARG A 56 -4.58 10.72 -1.08
CA ARG A 56 -3.35 11.53 -1.11
C ARG A 56 -2.20 10.76 -0.46
N LEU A 57 -0.99 10.94 -0.98
CA LEU A 57 0.25 10.38 -0.45
C LEU A 57 1.14 11.53 0.07
N HIS A 58 1.36 11.53 1.38
CA HIS A 58 2.21 12.46 2.11
C HIS A 58 3.58 11.82 2.37
N GLY A 59 4.65 12.61 2.47
CA GLY A 59 6.01 12.09 2.73
C GLY A 59 6.54 11.16 1.62
N ALA A 60 6.00 11.25 0.40
CA ALA A 60 6.30 10.36 -0.72
C ALA A 60 7.81 10.21 -0.99
N TRP A 61 8.58 11.24 -0.64
CA TRP A 61 10.01 11.35 -0.88
C TRP A 61 10.92 11.09 0.35
N THR A 62 10.37 10.85 1.55
CA THR A 62 11.14 10.59 2.81
C THR A 62 11.23 9.09 3.18
N GLY A 63 10.71 8.19 2.34
CA GLY A 63 10.62 6.75 2.62
C GLY A 63 9.52 6.39 3.62
N GLN A 64 9.40 7.13 4.73
CA GLN A 64 8.22 7.15 5.60
C GLN A 64 7.09 7.90 4.89
N ARG A 65 6.12 7.14 4.37
CA ARG A 65 5.02 7.67 3.54
C ARG A 65 3.69 7.48 4.25
N THR A 66 2.77 8.44 4.17
CA THR A 66 1.41 8.29 4.71
C THR A 66 0.38 8.42 3.60
N PHE A 67 -0.38 7.35 3.35
CA PHE A 67 -1.55 7.38 2.49
C PHE A 67 -2.80 7.74 3.31
N VAL A 68 -3.63 8.63 2.77
CA VAL A 68 -4.95 8.98 3.32
C VAL A 68 -5.98 8.91 2.20
N GLY A 69 -6.96 8.02 2.31
CA GLY A 69 -7.96 7.81 1.26
C GLY A 69 -8.79 6.54 1.40
N THR A 70 -9.40 6.08 0.31
CA THR A 70 -10.20 4.85 0.23
C THR A 70 -9.54 3.82 -0.67
N ILE A 71 -9.61 2.54 -0.27
CA ILE A 71 -9.09 1.40 -1.04
C ILE A 71 -10.21 0.37 -1.19
N SER A 72 -10.74 0.24 -2.41
CA SER A 72 -11.83 -0.69 -2.75
C SER A 72 -11.28 -1.90 -3.50
N ILE A 73 -11.41 -3.07 -2.89
CA ILE A 73 -11.14 -4.40 -3.47
C ILE A 73 -12.49 -5.01 -3.91
N GLN A 74 -12.54 -5.56 -5.11
CA GLN A 74 -13.69 -6.31 -5.64
C GLN A 74 -13.19 -7.62 -6.27
N GLY A 75 -13.94 -8.71 -6.11
CA GLY A 75 -13.60 -10.04 -6.64
C GLY A 75 -12.79 -10.94 -5.69
N ALA A 76 -12.32 -10.42 -4.56
CA ALA A 76 -11.61 -11.20 -3.54
C ALA A 76 -12.57 -12.15 -2.79
N HIS A 77 -12.09 -13.36 -2.52
CA HIS A 77 -12.70 -14.38 -1.67
C HIS A 77 -12.87 -13.89 -0.22
N MET A 78 -11.98 -13.02 0.26
CA MET A 78 -12.14 -12.33 1.54
C MET A 78 -12.56 -10.85 1.33
N PRO A 79 -13.85 -10.57 1.06
CA PRO A 79 -14.30 -9.21 0.77
C PRO A 79 -14.19 -8.32 2.01
N ASN A 80 -13.45 -7.22 1.89
CA ASN A 80 -13.40 -6.17 2.92
C ASN A 80 -14.74 -5.40 2.97
N PRO A 81 -15.56 -5.54 4.04
CA PRO A 81 -16.82 -4.80 4.15
C PRO A 81 -16.61 -3.32 4.48
N ASP A 82 -15.45 -2.96 5.02
CA ASP A 82 -15.11 -1.63 5.52
C ASP A 82 -14.50 -0.74 4.43
N ASN A 83 -14.51 -1.20 3.17
CA ASN A 83 -13.84 -0.58 2.00
C ASN A 83 -14.32 0.83 1.59
N LYS A 84 -15.43 1.31 2.17
CA LYS A 84 -15.95 2.67 1.99
C LYS A 84 -15.43 3.67 3.04
N HIS A 85 -14.84 3.19 4.13
CA HIS A 85 -14.32 4.04 5.19
C HIS A 85 -12.98 4.67 4.81
N LEU A 86 -12.67 5.82 5.42
CA LEU A 86 -11.37 6.46 5.26
C LEU A 86 -10.30 5.61 5.93
N LEU A 87 -9.27 5.26 5.15
CA LEU A 87 -8.10 4.52 5.59
C LEU A 87 -6.89 5.46 5.66
N VAL A 88 -6.14 5.35 6.75
CA VAL A 88 -4.83 5.97 6.92
C VAL A 88 -3.80 4.84 7.02
N ILE A 89 -2.85 4.80 6.08
CA ILE A 89 -1.74 3.83 6.11
C ILE A 89 -0.44 4.60 6.31
N HIS A 90 0.22 4.37 7.44
CA HIS A 90 1.59 4.80 7.67
C HIS A 90 2.54 3.70 7.19
N PHE A 91 3.26 3.96 6.11
CA PHE A 91 4.22 3.05 5.51
C PHE A 91 5.60 3.20 6.19
N ARG A 92 6.15 2.06 6.60
CA ARG A 92 7.51 1.92 7.11
C ARG A 92 8.55 2.01 5.97
N PRO A 93 9.84 2.23 6.28
CA PRO A 93 10.91 2.25 5.27
C PRO A 93 11.07 0.95 4.46
N ASP A 94 10.61 -0.18 5.01
CA ASP A 94 10.59 -1.47 4.30
C ASP A 94 9.55 -1.55 3.15
N GLY A 95 8.59 -0.62 3.11
CA GLY A 95 7.49 -0.57 2.14
C GLY A 95 6.15 -1.10 2.65
N SER A 96 6.08 -1.65 3.86
CA SER A 96 4.89 -2.19 4.53
C SER A 96 4.07 -1.13 5.26
N GLY A 97 2.74 -1.32 5.34
CA GLY A 97 1.85 -0.50 6.14
C GLY A 97 0.53 -1.24 6.46
N PRO A 98 0.08 -1.27 7.72
CA PRO A 98 -1.11 -2.03 8.11
C PRO A 98 -2.40 -1.34 7.64
N MET A 99 -3.33 -2.12 7.07
CA MET A 99 -4.65 -1.66 6.64
C MET A 99 -5.66 -1.79 7.80
N ILE A 100 -5.70 -0.77 8.67
CA ILE A 100 -6.61 -0.72 9.82
C ILE A 100 -7.68 0.36 9.57
N TYR A 101 -8.93 -0.09 9.41
CA TYR A 101 -10.09 0.79 9.31
C TYR A 101 -10.60 1.14 10.72
N GLY A 102 -10.77 2.43 10.98
CA GLY A 102 -11.31 2.95 12.24
C GLY A 102 -12.56 3.79 11.98
N TYR A 103 -13.66 3.49 12.67
CA TYR A 103 -14.94 4.20 12.54
C TYR A 103 -15.79 4.05 13.81
N PHE A 104 -16.94 4.74 13.87
CA PHE A 104 -17.91 4.60 14.95
C PHE A 104 -19.12 3.77 14.51
N ARG A 105 -19.56 2.85 15.36
CA ARG A 105 -20.81 2.09 15.19
C ARG A 105 -21.63 2.18 16.47
N SER A 106 -22.86 2.69 16.37
CA SER A 106 -23.76 2.90 17.52
C SER A 106 -23.08 3.64 18.68
N GLY A 107 -22.37 4.73 18.38
CA GLY A 107 -21.62 5.55 19.35
C GLY A 107 -20.30 4.96 19.86
N LYS A 108 -19.99 3.69 19.57
CA LYS A 108 -18.76 3.03 20.03
C LYS A 108 -17.68 3.03 18.94
N PRO A 109 -16.40 3.26 19.27
CA PRO A 109 -15.32 3.12 18.30
C PRO A 109 -15.13 1.64 17.93
N VAL A 110 -14.87 1.39 16.65
CA VAL A 110 -14.61 0.08 16.05
C VAL A 110 -13.33 0.19 15.24
N THR A 111 -12.41 -0.74 15.44
CA THR A 111 -11.22 -0.92 14.62
C THR A 111 -11.21 -2.32 13.99
N ARG A 112 -10.80 -2.39 12.72
CA ARG A 112 -10.70 -3.64 11.97
C ARG A 112 -9.46 -3.64 11.08
N ALA A 113 -8.58 -4.60 11.30
CA ALA A 113 -7.46 -4.85 10.39
C ALA A 113 -7.92 -5.78 9.26
N TYR A 114 -7.56 -5.43 8.02
CA TYR A 114 -7.79 -6.28 6.85
C TYR A 114 -6.50 -6.98 6.37
N GLY A 115 -5.34 -6.37 6.59
CA GLY A 115 -4.07 -6.91 6.09
C GLY A 115 -2.87 -5.98 6.25
N THR A 116 -1.72 -6.40 5.72
CA THR A 116 -0.55 -5.53 5.50
C THR A 116 -0.45 -5.18 4.03
N MET A 117 -0.53 -3.90 3.65
CA MET A 117 -0.23 -3.45 2.29
C MET A 117 1.26 -3.19 2.14
N PHE A 118 1.86 -3.68 1.07
CA PHE A 118 3.16 -3.26 0.55
C PHE A 118 2.95 -2.53 -0.77
N ALA A 119 3.49 -1.32 -0.91
CA ALA A 119 3.23 -0.49 -2.10
C ALA A 119 4.51 0.15 -2.66
N SER A 120 4.66 0.13 -3.98
CA SER A 120 5.78 0.77 -4.68
C SER A 120 5.84 2.28 -4.39
N ASN A 121 7.02 2.90 -4.52
CA ASN A 121 7.21 4.32 -4.18
C ASN A 121 6.26 5.27 -4.93
N ASN A 122 5.87 4.92 -6.16
CA ASN A 122 4.94 5.68 -6.99
C ASN A 122 3.49 5.17 -6.96
N PHE A 123 3.17 4.14 -6.16
CA PHE A 123 1.86 3.45 -6.07
C PHE A 123 1.39 2.75 -7.36
N ASN A 124 2.30 2.46 -8.31
CA ASN A 124 1.95 1.74 -9.54
C ASN A 124 1.76 0.22 -9.37
N SER A 125 2.16 -0.33 -8.23
CA SER A 125 2.01 -1.74 -7.89
C SER A 125 1.97 -1.92 -6.38
N PHE A 126 1.29 -2.98 -5.95
CA PHE A 126 1.14 -3.34 -4.55
C PHE A 126 0.99 -4.85 -4.38
N THR A 127 1.25 -5.31 -3.17
CA THR A 127 0.75 -6.59 -2.67
C THR A 127 0.11 -6.39 -1.29
N ILE A 128 -0.81 -7.27 -0.90
CA ILE A 128 -1.52 -7.22 0.38
C ILE A 128 -1.46 -8.61 1.02
N GLU A 129 -0.86 -8.71 2.21
CA GLU A 129 -1.02 -9.85 3.11
C GLU A 129 -2.43 -9.81 3.70
N GLU A 130 -3.31 -10.75 3.38
CA GLU A 130 -4.69 -10.73 3.90
C GLU A 130 -4.78 -11.41 5.28
N PHE A 131 -5.38 -10.71 6.24
CA PHE A 131 -5.59 -11.22 7.60
C PHE A 131 -6.92 -11.97 7.65
N SER A 132 -6.83 -13.28 7.90
CA SER A 132 -7.98 -14.18 7.78
C SER A 132 -9.00 -14.00 8.90
N SER A 133 -10.25 -14.37 8.58
CA SER A 133 -11.32 -14.79 9.49
C SER A 133 -12.08 -13.72 10.30
N HIS A 134 -13.34 -13.51 9.88
CA HIS A 134 -14.51 -13.33 10.76
C HIS A 134 -14.40 -12.28 11.88
N GLY A 135 -13.66 -11.19 11.67
CA GLY A 135 -13.55 -10.08 12.63
C GLY A 135 -12.63 -10.34 13.83
N ARG A 136 -11.75 -11.36 13.78
CA ARG A 136 -10.59 -11.47 14.66
C ARG A 136 -9.32 -11.22 13.84
N ILE A 137 -8.35 -10.53 14.43
CA ILE A 137 -7.03 -10.37 13.80
C ILE A 137 -6.28 -11.70 13.94
N THR A 138 -6.42 -12.59 12.95
CA THR A 138 -5.54 -13.74 12.81
C THR A 138 -4.31 -13.33 12.00
N GLY A 139 -3.12 -13.77 12.42
CA GLY A 139 -1.89 -13.42 11.74
C GLY A 139 -1.78 -14.07 10.36
N TRP A 140 -1.31 -13.30 9.37
CA TRP A 140 -0.87 -13.86 8.10
C TRP A 140 0.37 -14.76 8.30
N ASN A 141 0.58 -15.73 7.40
CA ASN A 141 1.80 -16.54 7.39
C ASN A 141 2.26 -16.85 5.96
N SER A 142 3.58 -16.99 5.79
CA SER A 142 4.24 -17.18 4.50
C SER A 142 4.14 -18.61 3.92
N ARG A 143 3.45 -19.55 4.58
CA ARG A 143 3.27 -20.94 4.09
C ARG A 143 1.96 -21.13 3.33
N ASN A 144 0.87 -20.55 3.82
CA ASN A 144 -0.47 -20.69 3.22
C ASN A 144 -1.37 -19.44 3.32
N GLY A 145 -0.80 -18.28 3.64
CA GLY A 145 -1.54 -17.02 3.67
C GLY A 145 -2.13 -16.64 2.30
N PHE A 146 -3.25 -15.91 2.35
CA PHE A 146 -3.83 -15.28 1.17
C PHE A 146 -3.13 -13.96 0.86
N MET A 147 -3.06 -13.64 -0.43
CA MET A 147 -2.29 -12.54 -0.99
C MET A 147 -3.06 -11.92 -2.16
N ILE A 148 -3.25 -10.60 -2.15
CA ILE A 148 -3.66 -9.84 -3.34
C ILE A 148 -2.43 -9.18 -3.96
N SER A 149 -2.30 -9.18 -5.28
CA SER A 149 -1.30 -8.34 -5.98
C SER A 149 -1.83 -7.74 -7.27
N ALA A 150 -1.42 -6.51 -7.57
CA ALA A 150 -1.66 -5.89 -8.87
C ALA A 150 -0.50 -4.96 -9.29
N PRO A 151 -0.33 -4.68 -10.60
CA PRO A 151 -1.10 -5.22 -11.72
C PRO A 151 -0.65 -6.64 -12.08
N ALA A 152 -1.58 -7.61 -12.09
CA ALA A 152 -1.28 -9.01 -12.32
C ALA A 152 -2.46 -9.75 -12.97
N LYS A 153 -2.16 -10.76 -13.79
CA LYS A 153 -3.14 -11.68 -14.41
C LYS A 153 -2.92 -13.15 -14.04
N THR A 154 -1.78 -13.50 -13.43
CA THR A 154 -1.43 -14.89 -13.08
C THR A 154 -0.67 -14.94 -11.75
N ARG A 155 -0.69 -16.12 -11.10
CA ARG A 155 0.03 -16.36 -9.83
C ARG A 155 1.53 -16.05 -9.93
N VAL A 156 2.16 -16.38 -11.06
CA VAL A 156 3.58 -16.09 -11.33
C VAL A 156 3.86 -14.57 -11.38
N GLN A 157 2.95 -13.78 -11.99
CA GLN A 157 3.09 -12.32 -12.01
C GLN A 157 2.89 -11.72 -10.61
N ALA A 158 1.91 -12.23 -9.86
CA ALA A 158 1.61 -11.79 -8.50
C ALA A 158 2.76 -12.11 -7.52
N LEU A 159 3.24 -13.37 -7.50
CA LEU A 159 4.42 -13.78 -6.74
C LEU A 159 5.65 -12.93 -7.07
N ARG A 160 5.88 -12.58 -8.33
CA ARG A 160 6.99 -11.70 -8.73
C ARG A 160 6.85 -10.28 -8.15
N ILE A 161 5.62 -9.74 -8.09
CA ILE A 161 5.34 -8.43 -7.48
C ILE A 161 5.53 -8.50 -5.96
N SER A 162 4.98 -9.52 -5.30
CA SER A 162 5.13 -9.72 -3.85
C SER A 162 6.59 -9.89 -3.45
N ASN A 163 7.35 -10.76 -4.12
CA ASN A 163 8.79 -10.94 -3.86
C ASN A 163 9.62 -9.67 -4.10
N LEU A 164 9.21 -8.81 -5.04
CA LEU A 164 9.87 -7.51 -5.27
C LEU A 164 9.57 -6.50 -4.16
N LEU A 165 8.30 -6.37 -3.76
CA LEU A 165 7.85 -5.38 -2.78
C LEU A 165 8.17 -5.77 -1.32
N MET A 166 8.16 -7.07 -1.01
CA MET A 166 8.42 -7.60 0.33
C MET A 166 9.89 -7.96 0.57
N LYS A 167 10.79 -7.72 -0.40
CA LYS A 167 12.22 -8.11 -0.36
C LYS A 167 12.91 -7.82 0.98
N ASN A 168 12.61 -6.65 1.57
CA ASN A 168 13.22 -6.19 2.81
C ASN A 168 12.73 -6.95 4.06
N VAL A 169 11.49 -7.47 4.04
CA VAL A 169 10.85 -8.23 5.12
C VAL A 169 11.08 -9.74 4.96
N LEU A 170 11.28 -10.23 3.73
CA LEU A 170 11.60 -11.62 3.45
C LEU A 170 13.07 -11.99 3.76
N HIS A 171 13.93 -11.01 4.07
CA HIS A 171 15.35 -11.22 4.41
C HIS A 171 16.12 -12.13 3.42
N GLY A 172 15.81 -12.04 2.12
CA GLY A 172 16.42 -12.85 1.06
C GLY A 172 15.69 -14.16 0.72
N SER A 173 14.73 -14.59 1.55
CA SER A 173 13.79 -15.68 1.23
C SER A 173 12.84 -15.27 0.11
N ARG A 174 12.09 -16.24 -0.44
CA ARG A 174 11.07 -16.02 -1.47
C ARG A 174 9.74 -16.66 -1.11
N LEU A 175 8.66 -16.07 -1.61
CA LEU A 175 7.32 -16.64 -1.60
C LEU A 175 7.14 -17.57 -2.81
N HIS A 176 6.41 -18.67 -2.59
CA HIS A 176 6.16 -19.77 -3.54
C HIS A 176 4.67 -20.16 -3.58
#